data_AF-A0A7S2HU43-F1
#
_entry.id   AF-A0A7S2HU43-F1
#
_cell.length_a   1.000
_cell.length_b   1.000
_cell.length_c   1.000
_cell.angle_alpha   90.00
_cell.angle_beta   90.00
_cell.angle_gamma   90.00
#
_symmetry.space_group_name_H-M   'P 1'
#
loop_
_entity.id
_entity.type
_entity.pdbx_description
1 polymer ?
#
loop_
_entity_poly.entity_id
_entity_poly.type
_entity_poly.pdbx_seq_one_letter_code
_entity_poly.pdbx_strand_id
1 'polypeptide(L)'
;PYDILAVDPSSNNTVIKAAYRSLSKVHHPDKGGDTNTFQKINLAYKALSDEVSRDNFEKYGHPDGPQTQTLSFALPDWLLHPEGTTAAVLVLLYLGMFVGIAIYAIRYATRADRNAAKAAKDMSVSAADP
;
A
#
# COMPACT_ATOMS: atom_id res chain seq x y z
N PRO A 1 -7.21 -23.12 -16.60
CA PRO A 1 -5.93 -23.78 -16.22
C PRO A 1 -5.47 -24.79 -17.28
N TYR A 2 -6.39 -25.63 -17.77
CA TYR A 2 -6.14 -26.58 -18.86
C TYR A 2 -5.64 -25.91 -20.15
N ASP A 3 -6.30 -24.81 -20.58
CA ASP A 3 -5.88 -24.04 -21.76
C ASP A 3 -4.47 -23.44 -21.62
N ILE A 4 -4.10 -23.01 -20.40
CA ILE A 4 -2.80 -22.39 -20.12
C ILE A 4 -1.67 -23.41 -20.27
N LEU A 5 -1.91 -24.67 -19.88
CA LEU A 5 -0.96 -25.77 -20.07
C LEU A 5 -1.12 -26.47 -21.43
N ALA A 6 -2.11 -26.07 -22.24
CA ALA A 6 -2.46 -26.72 -23.50
C ALA A 6 -2.69 -28.24 -23.36
N VAL A 7 -3.39 -28.64 -22.30
CA VAL A 7 -3.70 -30.05 -21.99
C VAL A 7 -5.20 -30.28 -21.93
N ASP A 8 -5.65 -31.49 -22.30
CA ASP A 8 -7.06 -31.86 -22.24
C ASP A 8 -7.53 -31.99 -20.78
N PRO A 9 -8.78 -31.62 -20.44
CA PRO A 9 -9.35 -31.79 -19.10
C PRO A 9 -9.30 -33.23 -18.55
N SER A 10 -9.31 -34.24 -19.43
CA SER A 10 -9.19 -35.66 -19.08
C SER A 10 -7.75 -36.16 -18.94
N SER A 11 -6.76 -35.28 -19.13
CA SER A 11 -5.34 -35.63 -19.08
C SER A 11 -4.90 -36.04 -17.68
N ASN A 12 -4.05 -37.09 -17.62
CA ASN A 12 -3.50 -37.57 -16.36
C ASN A 12 -2.38 -36.64 -15.83
N ASN A 13 -2.10 -36.69 -14.53
CA ASN A 13 -1.11 -35.84 -13.85
C ASN A 13 0.30 -35.93 -14.47
N THR A 14 0.65 -37.07 -15.06
CA THR A 14 1.91 -37.27 -15.77
C THR A 14 2.04 -36.36 -17.01
N VAL A 15 0.96 -36.21 -17.77
CA VAL A 15 0.88 -35.35 -18.97
C VAL A 15 0.96 -33.88 -18.55
N ILE A 16 0.22 -33.51 -17.51
CA ILE A 16 0.19 -32.16 -16.94
C ILE A 16 1.60 -31.74 -16.48
N LYS A 17 2.31 -32.63 -15.78
CA LYS A 17 3.69 -32.41 -15.35
C LYS A 17 4.68 -32.30 -16.52
N ALA A 18 4.47 -33.08 -17.59
CA ALA A 18 5.29 -33.00 -18.80
C ALA A 18 5.09 -31.67 -19.54
N ALA A 19 3.84 -31.25 -19.72
CA ALA A 19 3.48 -29.96 -20.34
C ALA A 19 4.05 -28.78 -19.55
N TYR A 20 3.89 -28.78 -18.22
CA TYR A 20 4.48 -27.77 -17.34
C TYR A 20 6.00 -27.66 -17.51
N ARG A 21 6.71 -28.80 -17.58
CA ARG A 21 8.17 -28.81 -17.77
C ARG A 21 8.60 -28.27 -19.13
N SER A 22 7.81 -28.52 -20.17
CA SER A 22 8.07 -27.99 -21.51
C SER A 22 7.90 -26.46 -21.52
N LEU A 23 6.74 -25.98 -21.09
CA LEU A 23 6.40 -24.55 -21.08
C LEU A 23 7.29 -23.75 -20.13
N SER A 24 7.61 -24.29 -18.95
CA SER A 24 8.52 -23.65 -17.99
C SER A 24 9.92 -23.45 -18.55
N LYS A 25 10.41 -24.34 -19.43
CA LYS A 25 11.73 -24.18 -20.06
C LYS A 25 11.74 -23.07 -21.12
N VAL A 26 10.61 -22.84 -21.77
CA VAL A 26 10.44 -21.82 -22.82
C VAL A 26 10.22 -20.45 -22.21
N HIS A 27 9.37 -20.36 -21.18
CA HIS A 27 8.99 -19.10 -20.55
C HIS A 27 9.77 -18.77 -19.28
N HIS A 28 10.90 -19.44 -19.01
CA HIS A 28 11.69 -19.16 -17.81
C HIS A 28 12.23 -17.71 -17.82
N PRO A 29 12.10 -16.94 -16.73
CA PRO A 29 12.57 -15.56 -16.67
C PRO A 29 14.09 -15.44 -16.94
N ASP A 30 14.90 -16.37 -16.41
CA ASP A 30 16.35 -16.38 -16.67
C ASP A 30 16.75 -16.56 -18.14
N LYS A 31 15.84 -17.06 -18.98
CA LYS A 31 16.08 -17.26 -20.42
C LYS A 31 15.46 -16.17 -21.28
N GLY A 32 15.01 -15.07 -20.68
CA GLY A 32 14.33 -13.97 -21.38
C GLY A 32 12.84 -14.21 -21.61
N GLY A 33 12.22 -15.16 -20.90
CA GLY A 33 10.78 -15.38 -20.92
C GLY A 33 10.02 -14.33 -20.10
N ASP A 34 8.75 -14.11 -20.45
CA ASP A 34 7.86 -13.21 -19.71
C ASP A 34 7.44 -13.82 -18.37
N THR A 35 7.81 -13.13 -17.28
CA THR A 35 7.46 -13.48 -15.89
C THR A 35 5.95 -13.63 -15.70
N ASN A 36 5.13 -12.82 -16.37
CA ASN A 36 3.67 -12.90 -16.24
C ASN A 36 3.14 -14.22 -16.80
N THR A 37 3.64 -14.61 -17.98
CA THR A 37 3.31 -15.88 -18.63
C THR A 37 3.79 -17.07 -17.78
N PHE A 38 5.01 -17.00 -17.23
CA PHE A 38 5.53 -18.04 -16.34
C PHE A 38 4.68 -18.23 -15.08
N GLN A 39 4.26 -17.12 -14.45
CA GLN A 39 3.38 -17.15 -13.29
C GLN A 39 2.05 -17.84 -13.61
N LYS A 40 1.43 -17.53 -14.76
CA LYS A 40 0.18 -18.19 -15.21
C LYS A 40 0.37 -19.70 -15.39
N ILE A 41 1.46 -20.13 -16.01
CA ILE A 41 1.80 -21.55 -16.20
C ILE A 41 1.95 -22.25 -14.84
N ASN A 42 2.64 -21.61 -13.91
CA ASN A 42 2.88 -22.17 -12.58
C ASN A 42 1.59 -22.27 -11.77
N LEU A 43 0.73 -21.24 -11.83
CA LEU A 43 -0.58 -21.23 -11.19
C LEU A 43 -1.50 -22.32 -11.76
N ALA A 44 -1.49 -22.49 -13.07
CA ALA A 44 -2.25 -23.53 -13.75
C ALA A 44 -1.79 -24.95 -13.35
N TYR A 45 -0.47 -25.17 -13.25
CA TYR A 45 0.07 -26.43 -12.77
C TYR A 45 -0.34 -26.69 -11.31
N LYS A 46 -0.25 -25.68 -10.44
CA LYS A 46 -0.64 -25.78 -9.03
C LYS A 46 -2.14 -26.08 -8.85
N ALA A 47 -2.98 -25.56 -9.73
CA ALA A 47 -4.43 -25.85 -9.75
C ALA A 47 -4.74 -27.29 -10.16
N LEU A 48 -3.86 -27.91 -10.95
CA LEU A 48 -4.09 -29.24 -11.49
C LEU A 48 -3.24 -30.33 -10.82
N SER A 49 -2.27 -29.96 -9.98
CA SER A 49 -1.34 -30.92 -9.35
C SER A 49 -2.03 -31.81 -8.33
N ASP A 50 -2.94 -31.24 -7.54
CA ASP A 50 -3.58 -31.89 -6.41
C ASP A 50 -5.09 -31.80 -6.51
N GLU A 51 -5.77 -32.84 -6.03
CA GLU A 51 -7.22 -32.95 -6.09
C GLU A 51 -7.92 -31.87 -5.24
N VAL A 52 -7.32 -31.49 -4.12
CA VAL A 52 -7.76 -30.37 -3.27
C VAL A 52 -7.64 -29.04 -4.00
N SER A 53 -6.53 -28.80 -4.70
CA SER A 53 -6.30 -27.57 -5.46
C SER A 53 -7.24 -27.47 -6.66
N ARG A 54 -7.60 -28.59 -7.28
CA ARG A 54 -8.63 -28.68 -8.33
C ARG A 54 -10.01 -28.28 -7.81
N ASP A 55 -10.43 -28.89 -6.70
CA ASP A 55 -11.72 -28.59 -6.07
C ASP A 55 -11.80 -27.12 -5.60
N ASN A 56 -10.69 -26.59 -5.07
CA ASN A 56 -10.55 -25.17 -4.74
C ASN A 56 -10.66 -24.27 -5.98
N PHE A 57 -10.02 -24.66 -7.09
CA PHE A 57 -10.10 -23.89 -8.33
C PHE A 57 -11.53 -23.91 -8.91
N GLU A 58 -12.23 -25.04 -8.85
CA GLU A 58 -13.63 -25.16 -9.28
C GLU A 58 -14.58 -24.31 -8.41
N LYS A 59 -14.35 -24.26 -7.10
CA LYS A 59 -15.19 -23.52 -6.15
C LYS A 59 -14.89 -22.03 -6.05
N TYR A 60 -13.61 -21.64 -6.15
CA TYR A 60 -13.14 -20.28 -5.86
C TYR A 60 -12.37 -19.62 -7.00
N GLY A 61 -12.13 -20.32 -8.12
CA GLY A 61 -11.36 -19.81 -9.26
C GLY A 61 -9.84 -19.70 -9.00
N HIS A 62 -9.35 -20.20 -7.87
CA HIS A 62 -7.93 -20.15 -7.51
C HIS A 62 -7.46 -21.46 -6.84
N PRO A 63 -6.25 -21.97 -7.17
CA PRO A 63 -5.73 -23.22 -6.60
C PRO A 63 -5.63 -23.24 -5.07
N ASP A 64 -5.25 -22.10 -4.49
CA ASP A 64 -4.99 -21.96 -3.06
C ASP A 64 -6.27 -21.76 -2.21
N GLY A 65 -7.47 -21.88 -2.80
CA GLY A 65 -8.75 -21.75 -2.09
C GLY A 65 -9.29 -20.32 -2.04
N PRO A 66 -10.20 -20.00 -1.10
CA PRO A 66 -10.75 -18.65 -0.97
C PRO A 66 -9.60 -17.69 -0.65
N GLN A 67 -9.19 -16.94 -1.68
CA GLN A 67 -8.30 -15.82 -1.51
C GLN A 67 -9.03 -14.84 -0.60
N THR A 68 -8.58 -14.72 0.65
CA THR A 68 -8.87 -13.52 1.41
C THR A 68 -8.32 -12.41 0.55
N GLN A 69 -9.22 -11.68 -0.13
CA GLN A 69 -8.88 -10.38 -0.66
C GLN A 69 -8.48 -9.60 0.58
N THR A 70 -7.19 -9.66 0.92
CA THR A 70 -6.59 -8.72 1.83
C THR A 70 -7.03 -7.41 1.23
N LEU A 71 -7.93 -6.72 1.93
CA LEU A 71 -8.28 -5.33 1.71
C LEU A 71 -6.97 -4.59 1.89
N SER A 72 -6.13 -4.70 0.88
CA SER A 72 -4.87 -4.03 0.75
C SER A 72 -5.33 -2.68 0.30
N PHE A 73 -5.75 -1.87 1.27
CA PHE A 73 -5.59 -0.43 1.17
C PHE A 73 -4.19 -0.29 0.60
N ALA A 74 -4.08 0.13 -0.66
CA ALA A 74 -2.80 0.22 -1.34
C ALA A 74 -2.05 1.36 -0.65
N LEU A 75 -1.45 1.03 0.50
CA LEU A 75 -0.64 1.93 1.29
C LEU A 75 0.51 2.27 0.36
N PRO A 76 0.65 3.55 -0.02
CA PRO A 76 1.66 3.92 -0.99
C PRO A 76 3.05 3.46 -0.54
N ASP A 77 3.92 3.09 -1.48
CA ASP A 77 5.28 2.61 -1.20
C ASP A 77 6.08 3.55 -0.27
N TRP A 78 5.82 4.86 -0.33
CA TRP A 78 6.46 5.87 0.54
C TRP A 78 6.13 5.72 2.03
N LEU A 79 5.05 5.02 2.37
CA LEU A 79 4.61 4.83 3.76
C LEU A 79 5.23 3.56 4.37
N LEU A 80 5.47 2.53 3.56
CA LEU A 80 5.99 1.24 4.01
C LEU A 80 7.53 1.18 3.97
N HIS A 81 8.15 1.99 3.10
CA HIS A 81 9.60 2.11 2.99
C HIS A 81 10.01 3.58 3.18
N PRO A 82 10.31 4.03 4.42
CA PRO A 82 10.81 5.38 4.71
C PRO A 82 12.28 5.58 4.24
N GLU A 83 12.64 4.97 3.11
CA GLU A 83 13.93 5.07 2.47
C GLU A 83 14.00 6.42 1.74
N GLY A 84 14.54 7.44 2.39
CA GLY A 84 14.98 8.68 1.73
C GLY A 84 14.22 9.97 2.09
N THR A 85 14.43 10.97 1.25
CA THR A 85 14.12 12.40 1.45
C THR A 85 12.66 12.68 1.80
N THR A 86 11.72 11.84 1.34
CA THR A 86 10.27 12.02 1.57
C THR A 86 9.90 11.94 3.06
N ALA A 87 10.43 10.95 3.79
CA ALA A 87 10.18 10.83 5.23
C ALA A 87 10.77 12.03 6.00
N ALA A 88 11.96 12.48 5.61
CA ALA A 88 12.60 13.65 6.21
C ALA A 88 11.80 14.95 5.97
N VAL A 89 11.26 15.15 4.76
CA VAL A 89 10.41 16.30 4.44
C VAL A 89 9.13 16.30 5.28
N LEU A 90 8.48 15.14 5.45
CA LEU A 90 7.27 15.04 6.28
C LEU A 90 7.54 15.36 7.75
N VAL A 91 8.66 14.88 8.31
CA VAL A 91 9.08 15.21 9.68
C VAL A 91 9.37 16.71 9.82
N LEU A 92 10.04 17.33 8.84
CA LEU A 92 10.30 18.76 8.85
C LEU A 92 9.01 19.59 8.75
N LEU A 93 8.05 19.18 7.93
CA LEU A 93 6.74 19.84 7.84
C LEU A 93 5.96 19.71 9.15
N TYR A 94 5.96 18.53 9.76
CA TYR A 94 5.30 18.30 11.04
C TYR A 94 5.93 19.15 12.17
N LEU A 95 7.26 19.16 12.27
CA LEU A 95 7.99 19.99 13.24
C LEU A 95 7.75 21.49 12.98
N GLY A 96 7.82 21.92 11.72
CA GLY A 96 7.54 23.31 11.34
C GLY A 96 6.13 23.74 11.70
N MET A 97 5.13 22.87 11.49
CA MET A 97 3.75 23.12 11.89
C MET A 97 3.62 23.25 13.41
N PHE A 98 4.29 22.36 14.18
CA PHE A 98 4.24 22.39 15.64
C PHE A 98 4.89 23.66 16.23
N VAL A 99 6.06 24.04 15.70
CA VAL A 99 6.75 25.27 16.04
C VAL A 99 5.92 26.49 15.65
N GLY A 100 5.29 26.47 14.48
CA GLY A 100 4.41 27.53 14.00
C GLY A 100 3.20 27.75 14.91
N ILE A 101 2.54 26.67 15.34
CA ILE A 101 1.41 26.72 16.28
C ILE A 101 1.87 27.26 17.65
N ALA A 102 3.04 26.84 18.14
CA ALA A 102 3.58 27.35 19.40
C ALA A 102 3.88 28.85 19.34
N ILE A 103 4.53 29.33 18.26
CA ILE A 103 4.78 30.76 18.04
C ILE A 103 3.47 31.54 17.93
N TYR A 104 2.49 31.00 17.20
CA TYR A 104 1.17 31.60 17.06
C TYR A 104 0.47 31.73 18.42
N ALA A 105 0.48 30.69 19.25
CA ALA A 105 -0.10 30.71 20.58
C ALA A 105 0.56 31.75 21.50
N ILE A 106 1.90 31.83 21.49
CA ILE A 106 2.65 32.84 22.25
C ILE A 106 2.29 34.26 21.78
N ARG A 107 2.24 34.49 20.46
CA ARG A 107 1.82 35.76 19.85
C ARG A 107 0.39 36.12 20.22
N TYR A 108 -0.51 35.14 20.25
CA TYR A 108 -1.91 35.34 20.61
C TYR A 108 -2.05 35.77 22.08
N ALA A 109 -1.41 35.05 23.00
CA ALA A 109 -1.43 35.38 24.43
C ALA A 109 -0.83 36.78 24.70
N THR A 110 0.36 37.05 24.15
CA THR A 110 1.03 38.36 24.33
C THR A 110 0.30 39.53 23.65
N ARG A 111 -0.55 39.27 22.65
CA ARG A 111 -1.41 40.31 22.05
C ARG A 111 -2.61 40.61 22.94
N ALA A 112 -3.18 39.61 23.60
CA ALA A 112 -4.26 39.80 24.56
C ALA A 112 -3.82 40.69 25.73
N ASP A 113 -2.65 40.42 26.31
CA ASP A 113 -2.13 41.22 27.44
C ASP A 113 -1.84 42.67 27.05
N ARG A 114 -1.26 42.89 25.87
CA ARG A 114 -0.99 44.25 25.36
C ARG A 114 -2.28 45.04 25.07
N ASN A 115 -3.31 44.38 24.57
CA ASN A 115 -4.61 45.00 24.33
C ASN A 115 -5.30 45.35 25.65
N ALA A 116 -5.24 44.47 26.65
CA ALA A 116 -5.77 44.72 28.00
C ALA A 116 -5.03 45.87 28.70
N ALA A 117 -3.71 45.90 28.64
CA ALA A 117 -2.89 46.98 29.21
C ALA A 117 -3.16 48.33 28.53
N LYS A 118 -3.35 48.34 27.21
CA LYS A 118 -3.69 49.56 26.46
C LYS A 118 -5.11 50.05 26.82
N ALA A 119 -6.09 49.16 26.91
CA ALA A 119 -7.45 49.51 27.33
C ALA A 119 -7.48 50.10 28.75
N ALA A 120 -6.74 49.51 29.69
CA ALA A 120 -6.63 50.04 31.05
C ALA A 120 -5.98 51.44 31.08
N LYS A 121 -4.96 51.68 30.26
CA LYS A 121 -4.32 53.00 30.13
C LYS A 121 -5.28 54.04 29.54
N ASP A 122 -5.98 53.70 28.46
CA ASP A 122 -6.89 54.62 27.78
C ASP A 122 -8.10 54.98 28.69
N MET A 123 -8.61 54.04 29.49
CA MET A 123 -9.64 54.29 30.51
C MET A 123 -9.14 55.20 31.65
N SER A 124 -7.89 55.02 32.09
CA SER A 124 -7.31 55.87 33.15
C SER A 124 -7.10 57.32 32.70
N VAL A 125 -6.77 57.53 31.43
CA VAL A 125 -6.62 58.86 30.83
C VAL A 125 -7.98 59.54 30.64
N SER A 126 -8.99 58.81 30.15
CA SER A 126 -10.35 59.34 29.98
C SER A 126 -11.04 59.67 31.31
N ALA A 127 -10.66 59.05 32.42
CA ALA A 127 -11.20 59.35 33.75
C ALA A 127 -10.53 60.57 34.43
N ALA A 128 -9.44 61.08 33.85
CA ALA A 128 -8.65 62.18 34.39
C ALA A 128 -8.99 63.55 33.76
N ASP A 129 -9.75 63.60 32.68
CA ASP A 129 -10.27 64.83 32.08
C ASP A 129 -11.76 65.03 32.45
N PRO A 130 -12.12 66.07 33.24
CA PRO A 130 -13.50 66.40 33.60
C PRO A 130 -14.29 67.14 32.50
#